data_AF-A0A7T7UUI9-F1
#
_entry.id   AF-A0A7T7UUI9-F1
#
_cell.length_a   1.000
_cell.length_b   1.000
_cell.length_c   1.000
_cell.angle_alpha   90.00
_cell.angle_beta   90.00
_cell.angle_gamma   90.00
#
_symmetry.space_group_name_H-M   'P 1'
#
loop_
_entity.id
_entity.type
_entity.pdbx_description
1 polymer ?
#
loop_
_entity_poly.entity_id
_entity_poly.type
_entity_poly.pdbx_seq_one_letter_code
_entity_poly.pdbx_strand_id
1 'polypeptide(L)' 'MKLRIKFDVNEGQEVKKVSRTFSNLDDALTNDELKNFANAYIKLSETDSYSFEKITEEVI' A
#
# COMPACT_ATOMS: atom_id res chain seq x y z
N MET A 1 11.14 -7.73 -3.80
CA MET A 1 10.75 -6.77 -2.75
C MET A 1 9.31 -6.98 -2.27
N LYS A 2 8.89 -6.25 -1.22
CA LYS A 2 7.50 -6.17 -0.74
C LYS A 2 7.01 -4.71 -0.71
N LEU A 3 5.72 -4.49 -0.96
CA LEU A 3 5.05 -3.19 -0.79
C LEU A 3 3.89 -3.38 0.17
N ARG A 4 3.85 -2.59 1.25
CA ARG A 4 2.71 -2.57 2.16
C ARG A 4 1.94 -1.28 1.97
N ILE A 5 0.64 -1.41 1.72
CA ILE A 5 -0.29 -0.28 1.70
C ILE A 5 -1.17 -0.40 2.95
N LYS A 6 -1.26 0.69 3.71
CA LYS A 6 -2.09 0.83 4.91
C LYS A 6 -3.25 1.76 4.56
N PHE A 7 -4.45 1.36 4.93
CA PHE A 7 -5.69 2.06 4.63
C PHE A 7 -6.47 2.28 5.92
N ASP A 8 -7.08 3.44 6.02
CA ASP A 8 -8.12 3.71 6.99
C ASP A 8 -9.46 3.61 6.25
N VAL A 9 -10.17 2.50 6.46
CA VAL A 9 -11.48 2.26 5.86
C VAL A 9 -12.55 2.80 6.81
N ASN A 10 -13.32 3.78 6.36
CA ASN A 10 -14.44 4.33 7.11
C ASN A 10 -15.71 3.53 6.81
N GLU A 11 -16.11 2.64 7.71
CA GLU A 11 -17.36 1.85 7.58
C GLU A 11 -18.56 2.57 8.24
N GLY A 12 -18.58 3.91 8.18
CA GLY A 12 -19.69 4.76 8.65
C GLY A 12 -19.74 5.01 10.16
N GLN A 13 -19.42 4.01 11.00
CA GLN A 13 -19.35 4.16 12.46
C GLN A 13 -17.95 3.93 13.05
N GLU A 14 -17.05 3.28 12.31
CA GLU A 14 -15.71 2.95 12.77
C GLU A 14 -14.68 3.10 11.64
N VAL A 15 -13.53 3.67 11.98
CA VAL A 15 -12.36 3.70 11.09
C VAL A 15 -11.53 2.45 11.35
N LYS A 16 -11.60 1.47 10.44
CA LYS A 16 -10.77 0.27 10.50
C LYS A 16 -9.44 0.50 9.82
N LYS A 17 -8.37 0.26 10.56
CA LYS A 17 -7.00 0.23 10.03
C LYS A 17 -6.77 -1.14 9.40
N VAL A 18 -6.73 -1.19 8.08
CA VAL A 18 -6.41 -2.41 7.33
C VAL A 18 -5.10 -2.22 6.59
N SER A 19 -4.39 -3.31 6.33
CA SER A 19 -3.19 -3.26 5.49
C SER A 19 -3.18 -4.41 4.50
N ARG A 20 -2.65 -4.15 3.31
CA ARG A 20 -2.43 -5.14 2.27
C ARG A 20 -0.97 -5.13 1.88
N THR A 21 -0.36 -6.31 1.93
CA THR A 21 1.05 -6.50 1.57
C THR A 21 1.12 -7.22 0.23
N PHE A 22 1.77 -6.60 -0.74
CA PHE A 22 2.09 -7.17 -2.03
C PHE A 22 3.51 -7.73 -1.95
N SER A 23 3.64 -9.02 -2.20
CA SER A 23 4.93 -9.74 -2.19
C SER A 23 5.32 -10.11 -3.62
N ASN A 24 6.58 -10.50 -3.82
CA ASN A 24 7.13 -10.86 -5.13
C ASN A 24 7.08 -9.72 -6.16
N LEU A 25 7.21 -8.47 -5.68
CA LEU A 25 7.42 -7.33 -6.56
C LEU A 25 8.87 -7.32 -7.06
N ASP A 26 9.06 -6.91 -8.30
CA ASP A 26 10.38 -6.78 -8.92
C ASP A 26 11.19 -5.70 -8.19
N ASP A 27 12.43 -6.04 -7.80
CA ASP A 27 13.34 -5.14 -7.10
C ASP A 27 13.77 -3.94 -7.96
N ALA A 28 13.65 -4.05 -9.28
CA ALA A 28 13.92 -2.96 -10.23
C ALA A 28 12.84 -1.86 -10.23
N LEU A 29 11.69 -2.09 -9.57
CA LEU A 29 10.60 -1.10 -9.53
C LEU A 29 11.05 0.18 -8.80
N THR A 30 10.91 1.28 -9.52
CA THR A 30 11.18 2.61 -9.00
C THR A 30 10.12 3.01 -7.98
N ASN A 31 10.47 3.97 -7.11
CA ASN A 31 9.51 4.49 -6.14
C ASN A 31 8.29 5.13 -6.82
N ASP A 32 8.45 5.71 -8.01
CA ASP A 32 7.35 6.30 -8.78
C ASP A 32 6.39 5.23 -9.34
N GLU A 33 6.93 4.11 -9.83
CA GLU A 33 6.11 2.97 -10.27
C GLU A 33 5.34 2.36 -9.09
N LEU A 34 6.00 2.19 -7.94
CA LEU A 34 5.36 1.70 -6.71
C LEU A 34 4.27 2.66 -6.23
N LYS A 35 4.50 3.97 -6.30
CA LYS A 35 3.52 5.00 -5.96
C LYS A 35 2.34 4.99 -6.94
N ASN A 36 2.59 4.85 -8.23
CA ASN A 36 1.54 4.74 -9.24
C ASN A 36 0.68 3.50 -9.03
N PHE A 37 1.30 2.35 -8.75
CA PHE A 37 0.61 1.13 -8.39
C PHE A 37 -0.27 1.32 -7.14
N ALA A 38 0.29 1.88 -6.07
CA ALA A 38 -0.45 2.13 -4.83
C ALA A 38 -1.66 3.05 -5.08
N ASN A 39 -1.45 4.18 -5.77
CA ASN A 39 -2.52 5.12 -6.10
C ASN A 39 -3.62 4.49 -6.97
N ALA A 40 -3.26 3.66 -7.94
CA ALA A 40 -4.23 2.96 -8.79
C ALA A 40 -5.05 1.95 -7.97
N TYR A 41 -4.39 1.18 -7.10
CA TYR A 41 -5.06 0.24 -6.20
C TYR A 41 -6.02 0.97 -5.25
N ILE A 42 -5.58 2.09 -4.68
CA ILE A 42 -6.40 2.87 -3.74
C ILE A 42 -7.58 3.53 -4.42
N LYS A 43 -7.45 4.02 -5.66
CA LYS A 43 -8.61 4.55 -6.40
C LYS A 43 -9.74 3.52 -6.60
N LEU A 44 -9.43 2.22 -6.53
CA LEU A 44 -10.41 1.15 -6.61
C LEU A 44 -11.04 0.81 -5.25
N SER A 45 -10.46 1.28 -4.15
CA SER A 45 -11.02 1.16 -2.80
C SER A 45 -11.63 2.49 -2.40
N GLU A 46 -12.91 2.53 -2.01
CA GLU A 46 -13.62 3.73 -1.56
C GLU A 46 -13.09 4.23 -0.19
N THR A 47 -11.80 4.57 -0.12
CA THR A 47 -11.07 4.91 1.10
C THR A 47 -10.49 6.31 1.01
N ASP A 48 -10.83 7.16 1.99
CA ASP A 48 -10.44 8.58 2.02
C ASP A 48 -9.04 8.84 2.58
N SER A 49 -8.42 7.89 3.28
CA SER A 49 -7.09 8.06 3.92
C SER A 49 -6.23 6.80 3.78
N TYR A 50 -4.98 6.98 3.32
CA TYR A 50 -4.03 5.89 3.09
C TYR A 50 -2.57 6.33 3.24
N SER A 51 -1.69 5.36 3.52
CA SER A 51 -0.23 5.50 3.46
C SER A 51 0.40 4.24 2.88
N PHE A 52 1.56 4.35 2.24
CA PHE A 52 2.27 3.19 1.71
C PHE A 52 3.73 3.18 2.17
N GLU A 53 4.23 1.98 2.39
CA GLU A 53 5.54 1.68 2.95
C GLU A 53 6.24 0.68 2.03
N LYS A 54 7.37 1.08 1.48
CA LYS A 54 8.26 0.19 0.73
C LYS A 54 8.97 -0.72 1.73
N ILE A 55 8.80 -2.03 1.58
CA ILE A 55 9.51 -3.03 2.38
C ILE A 55 10.56 -3.65 1.46
N THR A 56 11.72 -2.99 1.39
CA THR A 56 12.94 -3.65 0.94
C THR A 56 13.40 -4.53 2.08
N GLU A 57 13.69 -5.80 1.82
CA GLU A 57 14.38 -6.63 2.81
C GLU A 57 15.77 -6.01 3.01
N GLU A 58 15.90 -5.11 3.98
CA GLU A 58 17.20 -4.89 4.59
C GLU A 58 17.54 -6.15 5.38
N VAL A 59 18.61 -6.76 4.91
CA VAL A 59 19.31 -7.91 5.47
C VAL A 59 19.88 -7.52 6.83
N ILE A 60 19.52 -8.32 7.85
CA ILE A 60 20.12 -8.48 9.20
C ILE A 60 19.78 -7.42 10.25
#